data_AF-A0A536GEC2-F1
#
_entry.id   AF-A0A536GEC2-F1
#
_cell.length_a   1.000
_cell.length_b   1.000
_cell.length_c   1.000
_cell.angle_alpha   90.00
_cell.angle_beta   90.00
_cell.angle_gamma   90.00
#
_symmetry.space_group_name_H-M   'P 1'
#
loop_
_entity.id
_entity.type
_entity.pdbx_description
1 polymer ?
#
loop_
_entity_poly.entity_id
_entity_poly.type
_entity_poly.pdbx_seq_one_letter_code
_entity_poly.pdbx_strand_id
1 'polypeptide(L)'
;MSERISVVAVLGDGAHDYRRLAVPLLSSLDARRFDVAMGGVTSADRQVVLAATDGPLSPRQASTLRSFVRRGGGLVLLHGTLAAWSSSEPIVDLAGWGPSGPGPLTELVIRPDAHHPATQRLDSEWKVLDELYLSEGPPLAANVLLRASWRFTEQVVAYERTYGEGRFVHLGLGHGAKTYEDPNFQKLVGRLLLLAAGRAAAPAVGVGLLGYGAIGREHAASIAATSGLTLAAVCDIAAERREAAASDWSVRTHAGHEQMLDDPEVGLVVVGTPPSAHADPVLAALDAGKHVVCEKPFALSVADADRMMDFAASHDRVLTVYQSRRWDPDFIVMRDVVRSRRIGELFYMESFIGGYDHPCDFWHSHEPISGGTIYDWGSHYFDWILQLFPDRVKTISAQAHKRVWHDVTNADQVRVDLTFGGGAQATFLQSDIAAARKPKWYLLGTHGAVVGDWAEAAVPADLPARVRVLSPAGEELPAIPSRDQHGFYRNLGDHLAWGEPLAVTAAEARRTVAVMEAATRSLQQGGVQLQVDI
;
A
#
# COMPACT_ATOMS: atom_id res chain seq x y z
N MET A 1 -6.65 -5.82 -19.27
CA MET A 1 -7.54 -5.22 -18.25
C MET A 1 -8.78 -6.10 -18.07
N SER A 2 -9.02 -6.60 -16.85
CA SER A 2 -10.26 -7.34 -16.55
C SER A 2 -11.48 -6.43 -16.68
N GLU A 3 -12.60 -6.98 -17.11
CA GLU A 3 -13.90 -6.31 -17.14
C GLU A 3 -14.31 -5.81 -15.74
N ARG A 4 -14.84 -4.58 -15.66
CA ARG A 4 -15.34 -3.97 -14.42
C ARG A 4 -16.51 -4.79 -13.87
N ILE A 5 -16.56 -4.95 -12.55
CA ILE A 5 -17.67 -5.61 -11.87
C ILE A 5 -18.83 -4.64 -11.68
N SER A 6 -20.00 -4.96 -12.21
CA SER A 6 -21.20 -4.16 -12.01
C SER A 6 -21.87 -4.46 -10.66
N VAL A 7 -21.96 -3.45 -9.80
CA VAL A 7 -22.50 -3.55 -8.44
C VAL A 7 -23.72 -2.64 -8.31
N VAL A 8 -24.83 -3.17 -7.80
CA VAL A 8 -25.95 -2.35 -7.30
C VAL A 8 -25.86 -2.22 -5.79
N ALA A 9 -25.84 -0.97 -5.31
CA ALA A 9 -25.91 -0.66 -3.88
C ALA A 9 -27.38 -0.39 -3.48
N VAL A 10 -27.92 -1.26 -2.63
CA VAL A 10 -29.25 -1.17 -2.04
C VAL A 10 -29.12 -0.70 -0.59
N LEU A 11 -29.18 0.62 -0.40
CA LEU A 11 -28.98 1.26 0.91
C LEU A 11 -30.31 1.83 1.44
N GLY A 12 -30.75 1.31 2.58
CA GLY A 12 -31.99 1.71 3.25
C GLY A 12 -31.85 2.96 4.11
N ASP A 13 -32.98 3.61 4.34
CA ASP A 13 -33.21 4.71 5.26
C ASP A 13 -34.19 4.24 6.34
N GLY A 14 -33.66 3.85 7.51
CA GLY A 14 -34.43 3.27 8.61
C GLY A 14 -33.94 3.77 9.97
N ALA A 15 -33.66 2.83 10.89
CA ALA A 15 -32.98 3.19 12.14
C ALA A 15 -31.58 3.73 11.87
N HIS A 16 -30.92 3.20 10.83
CA HIS A 16 -29.68 3.72 10.28
C HIS A 16 -29.90 4.37 8.91
N ASP A 17 -29.20 5.49 8.67
CA ASP A 17 -29.11 6.12 7.35
C ASP A 17 -27.91 5.54 6.59
N TYR A 18 -28.08 4.33 6.02
CA TYR A 18 -27.00 3.65 5.32
C TYR A 18 -26.54 4.40 4.07
N ARG A 19 -27.41 5.23 3.47
CA ARG A 19 -27.05 6.06 2.32
C ARG A 19 -25.97 7.06 2.69
N ARG A 20 -26.00 7.60 3.90
CA ARG A 20 -24.94 8.47 4.44
C ARG A 20 -23.77 7.66 4.99
N LEU A 21 -24.04 6.61 5.77
CA LEU A 21 -22.99 5.85 6.45
C LEU A 21 -22.04 5.14 5.48
N ALA A 22 -22.54 4.62 4.36
CA ALA A 22 -21.74 3.84 3.42
C ALA A 22 -20.91 4.69 2.43
N VAL A 23 -21.03 6.03 2.43
CA VAL A 23 -20.30 6.91 1.50
C VAL A 23 -18.78 6.68 1.53
N PRO A 24 -18.10 6.57 2.70
CA PRO A 24 -16.67 6.31 2.73
C PRO A 24 -16.29 5.00 2.05
N LEU A 25 -17.06 3.94 2.27
CA LEU A 25 -16.87 2.64 1.63
C LEU A 25 -17.08 2.71 0.12
N LEU A 26 -18.19 3.30 -0.35
CA LEU A 26 -18.47 3.39 -1.78
C LEU A 26 -17.40 4.23 -2.51
N SER A 27 -16.85 5.24 -1.84
CA SER A 27 -15.79 6.10 -2.37
C SER A 27 -14.42 5.43 -2.39
N SER A 28 -14.21 4.39 -1.57
CA SER A 28 -12.93 3.65 -1.54
C SER A 28 -12.86 2.53 -2.59
N LEU A 29 -13.98 2.14 -3.20
CA LEU A 29 -14.02 1.15 -4.27
C LEU A 29 -13.37 1.72 -5.55
N ASP A 30 -12.29 1.06 -6.02
CA ASP A 30 -11.56 1.48 -7.22
C ASP A 30 -12.47 1.48 -8.46
N ALA A 31 -12.71 2.66 -9.03
CA ALA A 31 -13.56 2.86 -10.20
C ALA A 31 -13.06 2.10 -11.45
N ARG A 32 -11.78 1.72 -11.51
CA ARG A 32 -11.22 0.87 -12.58
C ARG A 32 -11.67 -0.59 -12.45
N ARG A 33 -12.13 -1.00 -11.28
CA ARG A 33 -12.56 -2.37 -10.95
C ARG A 33 -14.06 -2.50 -10.77
N PHE A 34 -14.73 -1.47 -10.26
CA PHE A 34 -16.14 -1.53 -9.90
C PHE A 34 -16.95 -0.47 -10.65
N ASP A 35 -18.12 -0.86 -11.15
CA ASP A 35 -19.17 0.03 -11.61
C ASP A 35 -20.34 0.00 -10.62
N VAL A 36 -20.33 0.93 -9.69
CA VAL A 36 -21.28 0.97 -8.57
C VAL A 36 -22.39 1.96 -8.87
N ALA A 37 -23.62 1.48 -8.83
CA ALA A 37 -24.82 2.29 -8.99
C ALA A 37 -25.78 2.10 -7.81
N MET A 38 -26.38 3.19 -7.35
CA MET A 38 -27.48 3.12 -6.38
C MET A 38 -28.73 2.56 -7.06
N GLY A 39 -29.44 1.65 -6.39
CA GLY A 39 -30.63 1.06 -6.99
C GLY A 39 -31.44 0.17 -6.05
N GLY A 40 -32.40 -0.53 -6.65
CA GLY A 40 -33.23 -1.52 -5.96
C GLY A 40 -32.81 -2.95 -6.29
N VAL A 41 -33.40 -3.88 -5.53
CA VAL A 41 -33.19 -5.34 -5.60
C VAL A 41 -33.52 -5.95 -6.97
N THR A 42 -34.26 -5.25 -7.83
CA THR A 42 -34.77 -5.76 -9.12
C THR A 42 -33.84 -5.50 -10.32
N SER A 43 -32.60 -5.09 -10.11
CA SER A 43 -31.65 -4.76 -11.20
C SER A 43 -31.00 -6.02 -11.79
N ALA A 44 -31.73 -6.69 -12.68
CA ALA A 44 -31.37 -7.98 -13.28
C ALA A 44 -30.06 -7.98 -14.13
N ASP A 45 -29.51 -6.80 -14.45
CA ASP A 45 -28.35 -6.65 -15.33
C ASP A 45 -27.02 -6.46 -14.56
N ARG A 46 -27.03 -6.65 -13.23
CA ARG A 46 -25.86 -6.42 -12.37
C ARG A 46 -25.26 -7.74 -11.91
N GLN A 47 -23.93 -7.79 -11.73
CA GLN A 47 -23.24 -8.99 -11.26
C GLN A 47 -23.37 -9.19 -9.76
N VAL A 48 -23.39 -8.10 -8.98
CA VAL A 48 -23.42 -8.15 -7.52
C VAL A 48 -24.44 -7.16 -6.94
N VAL A 49 -25.19 -7.61 -5.93
CA VAL A 49 -26.02 -6.78 -5.06
C VAL A 49 -25.30 -6.60 -3.73
N LEU A 50 -24.98 -5.35 -3.39
CA LEU A 50 -24.50 -4.95 -2.06
C LEU A 50 -25.67 -4.32 -1.30
N ALA A 51 -26.07 -4.88 -0.16
CA ALA A 51 -27.22 -4.39 0.60
C ALA A 51 -26.86 -4.06 2.04
N ALA A 52 -27.32 -2.87 2.49
CA ALA A 52 -27.27 -2.43 3.88
C ALA A 52 -28.60 -1.75 4.21
N THR A 53 -29.45 -2.41 5.02
CA THR A 53 -30.78 -1.90 5.37
C THR A 53 -31.34 -2.55 6.63
N ASP A 54 -32.16 -1.80 7.38
CA ASP A 54 -32.97 -2.33 8.48
C ASP A 54 -34.41 -2.64 8.04
N GLY A 55 -34.74 -2.35 6.78
CA GLY A 55 -36.08 -2.49 6.22
C GLY A 55 -36.38 -3.91 5.75
N PRO A 56 -37.64 -4.37 5.87
CA PRO A 56 -38.02 -5.70 5.44
C PRO A 56 -38.00 -5.83 3.91
N LEU A 57 -37.84 -7.06 3.44
CA LEU A 57 -37.86 -7.41 2.02
C LEU A 57 -39.25 -7.92 1.61
N SER A 58 -39.81 -7.44 0.49
CA SER A 58 -41.07 -8.01 -0.01
C SER A 58 -40.87 -9.44 -0.55
N PRO A 59 -41.91 -10.32 -0.51
CA PRO A 59 -41.80 -11.69 -1.01
C PRO A 59 -41.33 -11.79 -2.48
N ARG A 60 -41.73 -10.82 -3.31
CA ARG A 60 -41.30 -10.72 -4.71
C ARG A 60 -39.81 -10.40 -4.84
N GLN A 61 -39.32 -9.43 -4.05
CA GLN A 61 -37.90 -9.08 -4.04
C GLN A 61 -37.05 -10.23 -3.53
N ALA A 62 -37.48 -10.92 -2.46
CA ALA A 62 -36.80 -12.10 -1.92
C ALA A 62 -36.66 -13.23 -2.95
N SER A 63 -37.76 -13.56 -3.63
CA SER A 63 -37.75 -14.58 -4.69
C SER A 63 -36.85 -14.17 -5.86
N THR A 64 -36.80 -12.87 -6.17
CA THR A 64 -35.92 -12.32 -7.20
C THR A 64 -34.45 -12.49 -6.83
N LEU A 65 -34.05 -12.15 -5.60
CA LEU A 65 -32.67 -12.32 -5.11
C LEU A 65 -32.24 -13.79 -5.11
N ARG A 66 -33.07 -14.69 -4.60
CA ARG A 66 -32.78 -16.12 -4.61
C ARG A 66 -32.56 -16.64 -6.03
N SER A 67 -33.43 -16.23 -6.96
CA SER A 67 -33.31 -16.62 -8.37
C SER A 67 -32.08 -16.01 -9.03
N PHE A 68 -31.72 -14.78 -8.67
CA PHE A 68 -30.52 -14.07 -9.13
C PHE A 68 -29.24 -14.79 -8.68
N VAL A 69 -29.09 -15.04 -7.37
CA VAL A 69 -27.91 -15.73 -6.82
C VAL A 69 -27.80 -17.15 -7.40
N ARG A 70 -28.91 -17.89 -7.51
CA ARG A 70 -28.90 -19.24 -8.08
C ARG A 70 -28.33 -19.31 -9.50
N ARG A 71 -28.50 -18.25 -10.31
CA ARG A 71 -28.02 -18.15 -11.71
C ARG A 71 -26.63 -17.50 -11.85
N GLY A 72 -25.85 -17.43 -10.78
CA GLY A 72 -24.49 -16.86 -10.83
C GLY A 72 -24.34 -15.45 -10.27
N GLY A 73 -25.42 -14.82 -9.80
CA GLY A 73 -25.36 -13.52 -9.14
C GLY A 73 -24.69 -13.56 -7.77
N GLY A 74 -24.07 -12.45 -7.38
CA GLY A 74 -23.48 -12.27 -6.04
C GLY A 74 -24.38 -11.46 -5.12
N LEU A 75 -24.60 -11.91 -3.88
CA LEU A 75 -25.30 -11.13 -2.85
C LEU A 75 -24.40 -10.91 -1.64
N VAL A 76 -24.09 -9.64 -1.33
CA VAL A 76 -23.31 -9.22 -0.16
C VAL A 76 -24.20 -8.41 0.79
N LEU A 77 -24.42 -8.93 1.99
CA LEU A 77 -25.22 -8.27 3.02
C LEU A 77 -24.31 -7.67 4.09
N LEU A 78 -24.51 -6.40 4.42
CA LEU A 78 -23.82 -5.69 5.49
C LEU A 78 -24.71 -5.53 6.72
N HIS A 79 -24.10 -5.44 7.90
CA HIS A 79 -24.72 -5.14 9.19
C HIS A 79 -26.00 -5.99 9.45
N GLY A 80 -27.06 -5.36 9.98
CA GLY A 80 -28.33 -6.00 10.33
C GLY A 80 -29.21 -6.47 9.17
N THR A 81 -28.76 -6.34 7.92
CA THR A 81 -29.59 -6.64 6.74
C THR A 81 -30.12 -8.07 6.73
N LEU A 82 -29.29 -9.04 7.12
CA LEU A 82 -29.73 -10.44 7.20
C LEU A 82 -30.81 -10.62 8.27
N ALA A 83 -30.71 -9.91 9.40
CA ALA A 83 -31.71 -9.96 10.46
C ALA A 83 -33.03 -9.31 10.01
N ALA A 84 -32.97 -8.17 9.32
CA ALA A 84 -34.14 -7.51 8.74
C ALA A 84 -34.87 -8.39 7.71
N TRP A 85 -34.13 -9.28 7.04
CA TRP A 85 -34.68 -10.15 5.99
C TRP A 85 -34.92 -11.60 6.44
N SER A 86 -34.69 -11.91 7.71
CA SER A 86 -34.76 -13.28 8.26
C SER A 86 -36.17 -13.88 8.27
N SER A 87 -37.22 -13.06 8.18
CA SER A 87 -38.62 -13.52 8.06
C SER A 87 -38.96 -14.08 6.67
N SER A 88 -38.07 -13.90 5.69
CA SER A 88 -38.28 -14.34 4.31
C SER A 88 -37.60 -15.68 4.05
N GLU A 89 -38.40 -16.73 3.85
CA GLU A 89 -37.93 -18.10 3.54
C GLU A 89 -36.89 -18.15 2.39
N PRO A 90 -37.05 -17.44 1.24
CA PRO A 90 -36.01 -17.41 0.21
C PRO A 90 -34.65 -16.88 0.67
N ILE A 91 -34.60 -15.98 1.65
CA ILE A 91 -33.36 -15.41 2.16
C ILE A 91 -32.73 -16.34 3.20
N VAL A 92 -33.56 -16.96 4.06
CA VAL A 92 -33.08 -18.00 4.99
C VAL A 92 -32.48 -19.19 4.23
N ASP A 93 -33.07 -19.58 3.10
CA ASP A 93 -32.52 -20.63 2.22
C ASP A 93 -31.14 -20.24 1.63
N LEU A 94 -30.99 -18.98 1.18
CA LEU A 94 -29.70 -18.46 0.70
C LEU A 94 -28.63 -18.41 1.80
N ALA A 95 -28.98 -17.82 2.94
CA ALA A 95 -28.09 -17.65 4.07
C ALA A 95 -27.76 -18.99 4.74
N GLY A 96 -28.69 -19.94 4.68
CA GLY A 96 -28.65 -21.22 5.37
C GLY A 96 -28.95 -21.16 6.86
N TRP A 97 -29.28 -19.98 7.39
CA TRP A 97 -29.72 -19.76 8.77
C TRP A 97 -30.28 -18.33 8.96
N GLY A 98 -30.85 -18.02 10.13
CA GLY A 98 -31.39 -16.69 10.46
C GLY A 98 -30.84 -16.13 11.79
N PRO A 99 -30.24 -14.92 11.82
CA PRO A 99 -29.74 -14.28 13.04
C PRO A 99 -30.84 -14.01 14.05
N SER A 100 -30.49 -14.22 15.33
CA SER A 100 -31.25 -13.65 16.43
C SER A 100 -30.92 -12.14 16.54
N GLY A 101 -31.85 -11.36 17.11
CA GLY A 101 -31.86 -9.89 17.07
C GLY A 101 -30.55 -9.22 17.54
N PRO A 102 -30.44 -7.89 17.37
CA PRO A 102 -29.18 -7.22 17.67
C PRO A 102 -28.84 -7.38 19.16
N GLY A 103 -27.61 -7.80 19.42
CA GLY A 103 -26.96 -7.67 20.71
C GLY A 103 -26.64 -6.20 21.03
N PRO A 104 -26.01 -5.93 22.18
CA PRO A 104 -25.65 -4.55 22.54
C PRO A 104 -24.58 -4.00 21.59
N LEU A 105 -24.66 -2.70 21.30
CA LEU A 105 -23.56 -1.95 20.71
C LEU A 105 -22.34 -2.02 21.64
N THR A 106 -21.24 -2.60 21.15
CA THR A 106 -20.03 -2.82 21.96
C THR A 106 -18.79 -2.80 21.08
N GLU A 107 -17.62 -2.58 21.69
CA GLU A 107 -16.36 -2.85 21.02
C GLU A 107 -16.25 -4.36 20.77
N LEU A 108 -16.06 -4.72 19.50
CA LEU A 108 -15.80 -6.07 19.02
C LEU A 108 -14.37 -6.13 18.54
N VAL A 109 -13.69 -7.19 18.97
CA VAL A 109 -12.34 -7.54 18.55
C VAL A 109 -12.46 -8.56 17.42
N ILE A 110 -12.19 -8.12 16.20
CA ILE A 110 -12.39 -8.90 14.98
C ILE A 110 -11.11 -9.65 14.61
N ARG A 111 -11.25 -10.93 14.30
CA ARG A 111 -10.17 -11.81 13.83
C ARG A 111 -10.52 -12.38 12.46
N PRO A 112 -9.74 -12.07 11.41
CA PRO A 112 -9.89 -12.69 10.12
C PRO A 112 -9.40 -14.14 10.12
N ASP A 113 -10.02 -14.98 9.28
CA ASP A 113 -9.45 -16.29 8.95
C ASP A 113 -8.14 -16.11 8.18
N ALA A 114 -7.07 -16.73 8.66
CA ALA A 114 -5.73 -16.55 8.08
C ALA A 114 -5.54 -17.24 6.72
N HIS A 115 -6.40 -18.21 6.39
CA HIS A 115 -6.24 -19.07 5.20
C HIS A 115 -7.15 -18.63 4.05
N HIS A 116 -8.26 -17.97 4.35
CA HIS A 116 -9.19 -17.53 3.31
C HIS A 116 -8.58 -16.38 2.47
N PRO A 117 -8.54 -16.49 1.12
CA PRO A 117 -7.86 -15.49 0.27
C PRO A 117 -8.37 -14.06 0.42
N ALA A 118 -9.66 -13.88 0.73
CA ALA A 118 -10.26 -12.54 0.89
C ALA A 118 -9.79 -11.82 2.18
N THR A 119 -9.35 -12.58 3.18
CA THR A 119 -8.98 -12.08 4.52
C THR A 119 -7.48 -12.08 4.76
N GLN A 120 -6.69 -12.75 3.91
CA GLN A 120 -5.23 -12.64 3.92
C GLN A 120 -4.77 -11.19 3.80
N ARG A 121 -3.72 -10.79 4.52
CA ARG A 121 -3.14 -9.43 4.49
C ARG A 121 -4.11 -8.33 4.97
N LEU A 122 -5.12 -8.70 5.76
CA LEU A 122 -5.76 -7.80 6.73
C LEU A 122 -4.95 -7.83 8.03
N ASP A 123 -5.20 -6.86 8.91
CA ASP A 123 -4.64 -6.90 10.26
C ASP A 123 -5.10 -8.18 10.98
N SER A 124 -4.19 -8.80 11.75
CA SER A 124 -4.47 -10.06 12.47
C SER A 124 -5.58 -9.91 13.51
N GLU A 125 -5.76 -8.70 14.02
CA GLU A 125 -6.85 -8.31 14.88
C GLU A 125 -7.13 -6.81 14.72
N TRP A 126 -8.40 -6.40 14.66
CA TRP A 126 -8.77 -4.99 14.73
C TRP A 126 -10.07 -4.78 15.52
N LYS A 127 -10.28 -3.54 15.97
CA LYS A 127 -11.40 -3.18 16.83
C LYS A 127 -12.45 -2.38 16.07
N VAL A 128 -13.71 -2.76 16.20
CA VAL A 128 -14.85 -2.04 15.66
C VAL A 128 -15.91 -1.83 16.74
N LEU A 129 -16.59 -0.70 16.74
CA LEU A 129 -17.75 -0.46 17.60
C LEU A 129 -19.01 -0.82 16.78
N ASP A 130 -19.62 -1.96 17.08
CA ASP A 130 -20.69 -2.53 16.24
C ASP A 130 -21.73 -3.31 17.06
N GLU A 131 -22.87 -3.64 16.43
CA GLU A 131 -23.91 -4.50 17.01
C GLU A 131 -23.64 -5.96 16.67
N LEU A 132 -23.69 -6.83 17.68
CA LEU A 132 -23.46 -8.26 17.47
C LEU A 132 -24.77 -8.97 17.16
N TYR A 133 -24.90 -9.51 15.95
CA TYR A 133 -26.01 -10.40 15.59
C TYR A 133 -25.65 -11.83 15.95
N LEU A 134 -26.33 -12.37 16.96
CA LEU A 134 -26.00 -13.70 17.50
C LEU A 134 -26.43 -14.81 16.54
N SER A 135 -25.50 -15.74 16.36
CA SER A 135 -25.63 -16.91 15.49
C SER A 135 -25.53 -18.21 16.28
N GLU A 136 -26.36 -19.20 15.92
CA GLU A 136 -26.12 -20.60 16.33
C GLU A 136 -24.93 -21.23 15.59
N GLY A 137 -24.36 -20.51 14.62
CA GLY A 137 -23.24 -20.91 13.78
C GLY A 137 -23.56 -20.73 12.29
N PRO A 138 -22.54 -20.49 11.43
CA PRO A 138 -22.74 -20.47 9.99
C PRO A 138 -23.17 -21.87 9.52
N PRO A 139 -23.80 -21.99 8.33
CA PRO A 139 -24.16 -23.29 7.78
C PRO A 139 -22.91 -24.17 7.61
N LEU A 140 -23.06 -25.50 7.74
CA LEU A 140 -21.94 -26.45 7.62
C LEU A 140 -21.10 -26.30 6.32
N ALA A 141 -21.72 -25.80 5.25
CA ALA A 141 -21.08 -25.62 3.94
C ALA A 141 -20.55 -24.20 3.69
N ALA A 142 -20.48 -23.35 4.73
CA ALA A 142 -19.99 -21.98 4.61
C ALA A 142 -18.52 -21.85 5.00
N ASN A 143 -17.82 -20.95 4.31
CA ASN A 143 -16.48 -20.54 4.67
C ASN A 143 -16.56 -19.36 5.65
N VAL A 144 -16.02 -19.54 6.85
CA VAL A 144 -15.94 -18.49 7.86
C VAL A 144 -14.86 -17.50 7.45
N LEU A 145 -15.21 -16.21 7.48
CA LEU A 145 -14.32 -15.12 7.12
C LEU A 145 -13.80 -14.40 8.36
N LEU A 146 -14.70 -14.04 9.27
CA LEU A 146 -14.39 -13.24 10.46
C LEU A 146 -15.03 -13.83 11.71
N ARG A 147 -14.29 -13.75 12.82
CA ARG A 147 -14.77 -14.06 14.17
C ARG A 147 -14.65 -12.85 15.08
N ALA A 148 -15.50 -12.76 16.08
CA ALA A 148 -15.40 -11.78 17.16
C ALA A 148 -15.49 -12.47 18.52
N SER A 149 -14.63 -12.09 19.47
CA SER A 149 -14.79 -12.53 20.86
C SER A 149 -15.89 -11.75 21.54
N TRP A 150 -16.86 -12.45 22.13
CA TRP A 150 -17.91 -11.85 22.95
C TRP A 150 -18.27 -12.75 24.13
N ARG A 151 -18.24 -12.20 25.35
CA ARG A 151 -18.54 -12.92 26.61
C ARG A 151 -17.84 -14.28 26.71
N PHE A 152 -16.54 -14.32 26.38
CA PHE A 152 -15.71 -15.53 26.39
C PHE A 152 -16.12 -16.61 25.38
N THR A 153 -16.92 -16.25 24.37
CA THR A 153 -17.29 -17.11 23.24
C THR A 153 -16.86 -16.49 21.92
N GLU A 154 -16.53 -17.31 20.94
CA GLU A 154 -16.23 -16.86 19.58
C GLU A 154 -17.50 -16.84 18.75
N GLN A 155 -17.78 -15.68 18.15
CA GLN A 155 -18.97 -15.44 17.34
C GLN A 155 -18.57 -15.26 15.89
N VAL A 156 -19.27 -15.92 14.97
CA VAL A 156 -19.03 -15.73 13.52
C VAL A 156 -19.77 -14.47 13.09
N VAL A 157 -19.02 -13.47 12.65
CA VAL A 157 -19.57 -12.17 12.21
C VAL A 157 -19.46 -11.97 10.70
N ALA A 158 -18.75 -12.86 10.00
CA ALA A 158 -18.81 -12.92 8.55
C ALA A 158 -18.55 -14.32 8.00
N TYR A 159 -19.30 -14.70 6.98
CA TYR A 159 -19.12 -15.94 6.23
C TYR A 159 -19.59 -15.77 4.79
N GLU A 160 -19.12 -16.66 3.93
CA GLU A 160 -19.60 -16.78 2.56
C GLU A 160 -19.94 -18.23 2.22
N ARG A 161 -20.84 -18.43 1.26
CA ARG A 161 -21.13 -19.76 0.71
C ARG A 161 -21.60 -19.69 -0.73
N THR A 162 -21.42 -20.80 -1.44
CA THR A 162 -22.03 -21.00 -2.76
C THR A 162 -23.52 -21.33 -2.63
N TYR A 163 -24.31 -20.86 -3.59
CA TYR A 163 -25.73 -21.24 -3.74
C TYR A 163 -26.09 -21.28 -5.23
N GLY A 164 -26.40 -22.47 -5.75
CA GLY A 164 -26.50 -22.68 -7.19
C GLY A 164 -25.16 -22.35 -7.86
N GLU A 165 -25.19 -21.50 -8.88
CA GLU A 165 -24.00 -21.03 -9.61
C GLU A 165 -23.40 -19.75 -9.01
N GLY A 166 -24.09 -19.09 -8.07
CA GLY A 166 -23.66 -17.83 -7.48
C GLY A 166 -23.19 -17.95 -6.05
N ARG A 167 -23.08 -16.79 -5.38
CA ARG A 167 -22.49 -16.69 -4.05
C ARG A 167 -23.27 -15.76 -3.14
N PHE A 168 -23.40 -16.19 -1.90
CA PHE A 168 -23.97 -15.42 -0.80
C PHE A 168 -22.87 -15.06 0.20
N VAL A 169 -22.85 -13.82 0.66
CA VAL A 169 -21.93 -13.30 1.65
C VAL A 169 -22.71 -12.55 2.72
N HIS A 170 -22.46 -12.90 3.98
CA HIS A 170 -22.92 -12.13 5.13
C HIS A 170 -21.72 -11.52 5.84
N LEU A 171 -21.75 -10.21 6.04
CA LEU A 171 -20.81 -9.45 6.84
C LEU A 171 -21.62 -8.63 7.85
N GLY A 172 -21.84 -9.18 9.05
CA GLY A 172 -22.67 -8.61 10.11
C GLY A 172 -22.07 -7.39 10.82
N LEU A 173 -21.22 -6.62 10.14
CA LEU A 173 -20.60 -5.39 10.63
C LEU A 173 -21.06 -4.21 9.76
N GLY A 174 -21.05 -3.01 10.32
CA GLY A 174 -21.43 -1.77 9.62
C GLY A 174 -22.45 -0.90 10.36
N HIS A 175 -22.48 -0.93 11.69
CA HIS A 175 -23.37 -0.10 12.51
C HIS A 175 -23.12 1.41 12.32
N GLY A 176 -21.84 1.83 12.35
CA GLY A 176 -21.46 3.24 12.38
C GLY A 176 -20.48 3.64 11.27
N ALA A 177 -20.35 4.96 11.05
CA ALA A 177 -19.49 5.52 10.00
C ALA A 177 -18.02 5.08 10.13
N LYS A 178 -17.53 4.94 11.37
CA LYS A 178 -16.17 4.46 11.63
C LYS A 178 -15.87 3.10 11.02
N THR A 179 -16.85 2.19 10.98
CA THR A 179 -16.68 0.87 10.35
C THR A 179 -16.52 1.02 8.83
N TYR A 180 -17.28 1.92 8.19
CA TYR A 180 -17.16 2.18 6.74
C TYR A 180 -15.89 2.95 6.37
N GLU A 181 -15.28 3.68 7.31
CA GLU A 181 -14.01 4.39 7.16
C GLU A 181 -12.78 3.48 7.40
N ASP A 182 -12.98 2.33 8.04
CA ASP A 182 -11.89 1.41 8.41
C ASP A 182 -11.25 0.76 7.16
N PRO A 183 -9.92 0.85 6.99
CA PRO A 183 -9.25 0.29 5.82
C PRO A 183 -9.37 -1.24 5.68
N ASN A 184 -9.39 -2.00 6.79
CA ASN A 184 -9.56 -3.46 6.74
C ASN A 184 -10.97 -3.81 6.26
N PHE A 185 -11.98 -3.10 6.76
CA PHE A 185 -13.37 -3.28 6.35
C PHE A 185 -13.57 -2.94 4.87
N GLN A 186 -13.08 -1.79 4.41
CA GLN A 186 -13.15 -1.38 3.00
C GLN A 186 -12.48 -2.40 2.07
N LYS A 187 -11.27 -2.84 2.42
CA LYS A 187 -10.52 -3.83 1.66
C LYS A 187 -11.25 -5.16 1.59
N LEU A 188 -11.77 -5.65 2.71
CA LEU A 188 -12.53 -6.88 2.77
C LEU A 188 -13.78 -6.80 1.90
N VAL A 189 -14.58 -5.73 2.01
CA VAL A 189 -15.79 -5.56 1.18
C VAL A 189 -15.42 -5.56 -0.30
N GLY A 190 -14.39 -4.83 -0.73
CA GLY A 190 -13.93 -4.84 -2.12
C GLY A 190 -13.60 -6.24 -2.64
N ARG A 191 -12.95 -7.08 -1.82
CA ARG A 191 -12.65 -8.48 -2.17
C ARG A 191 -13.88 -9.37 -2.17
N LEU A 192 -14.80 -9.17 -1.24
CA LEU A 192 -16.05 -9.91 -1.18
C LEU A 192 -16.95 -9.59 -2.38
N LEU A 193 -16.94 -8.36 -2.88
CA LEU A 193 -17.62 -8.00 -4.13
C LEU A 193 -17.00 -8.74 -5.33
N LEU A 194 -15.66 -8.83 -5.42
CA LEU A 194 -15.01 -9.63 -6.45
C LEU A 194 -15.38 -11.11 -6.36
N LEU A 195 -15.30 -11.67 -5.15
CA LEU A 195 -15.62 -13.08 -4.88
C LEU A 195 -17.09 -13.41 -5.20
N ALA A 196 -17.99 -12.50 -4.83
CA ALA A 196 -19.42 -12.61 -5.13
C ALA A 196 -19.71 -12.53 -6.64
N ALA A 197 -18.88 -11.81 -7.40
CA ALA A 197 -18.93 -11.76 -8.86
C ALA A 197 -18.24 -12.96 -9.55
N GLY A 198 -17.81 -13.98 -8.80
CA GLY A 198 -17.15 -15.17 -9.33
C GLY A 198 -15.66 -14.99 -9.65
N ARG A 199 -15.02 -13.90 -9.19
CA ARG A 199 -13.56 -13.73 -9.29
C ARG A 199 -12.87 -14.41 -8.11
N ALA A 200 -11.67 -14.95 -8.33
CA ALA A 200 -10.84 -15.53 -7.29
C ALA A 200 -9.51 -14.76 -7.18
N ALA A 201 -8.85 -14.89 -6.03
CA ALA A 201 -7.47 -14.43 -5.89
C ALA A 201 -6.56 -15.18 -6.86
N ALA A 202 -5.59 -14.48 -7.45
CA ALA A 202 -4.49 -15.14 -8.17
C ALA A 202 -3.68 -16.04 -7.22
N PRO A 203 -3.04 -17.10 -7.73
CA PRO A 203 -2.20 -17.98 -6.92
C PRO A 203 -1.00 -17.23 -6.33
N ALA A 204 -0.37 -17.84 -5.33
CA ALA A 204 0.87 -17.30 -4.76
C ALA A 204 1.97 -17.20 -5.81
N VAL A 205 2.80 -16.17 -5.70
CA VAL A 205 3.88 -15.87 -6.65
C VAL A 205 5.23 -16.18 -6.01
N GLY A 206 6.01 -17.04 -6.64
CA GLY A 206 7.40 -17.27 -6.25
C GLY A 206 8.29 -16.10 -6.67
N VAL A 207 9.17 -15.69 -5.76
CA VAL A 207 10.01 -14.51 -5.86
C VAL A 207 11.47 -14.92 -5.98
N GLY A 208 12.11 -14.49 -7.06
CA GLY A 208 13.56 -14.52 -7.23
C GLY A 208 14.18 -13.22 -6.73
N LEU A 209 15.24 -13.31 -5.92
CA LEU A 209 15.93 -12.13 -5.39
C LEU A 209 17.32 -12.03 -6.01
N LEU A 210 17.55 -10.97 -6.80
CA LEU A 210 18.84 -10.64 -7.37
C LEU A 210 19.61 -9.69 -6.45
N GLY A 211 20.61 -10.22 -5.76
CA GLY A 211 21.41 -9.53 -4.75
C GLY A 211 21.02 -9.93 -3.33
N TYR A 212 21.95 -10.54 -2.58
CA TYR A 212 21.74 -11.00 -1.21
C TYR A 212 22.68 -10.30 -0.22
N GLY A 213 22.75 -8.96 -0.33
CA GLY A 213 23.38 -8.08 0.65
C GLY A 213 22.49 -7.84 1.87
N ALA A 214 22.79 -6.79 2.66
CA ALA A 214 22.00 -6.43 3.85
C ALA A 214 20.51 -6.22 3.51
N ILE A 215 20.22 -5.38 2.52
CA ILE A 215 18.84 -5.12 2.06
C ILE A 215 18.22 -6.37 1.43
N GLY A 216 19.01 -7.20 0.73
CA GLY A 216 18.56 -8.50 0.21
C GLY A 216 18.00 -9.42 1.30
N ARG A 217 18.63 -9.45 2.49
CA ARG A 217 18.13 -10.22 3.64
C ARG A 217 16.80 -9.67 4.17
N GLU A 218 16.64 -8.35 4.19
CA GLU A 218 15.39 -7.70 4.60
C GLU A 218 14.24 -7.98 3.61
N HIS A 219 14.54 -7.98 2.30
CA HIS A 219 13.59 -8.43 1.28
C HIS A 219 13.18 -9.88 1.50
N ALA A 220 14.14 -10.79 1.65
CA ALA A 220 13.88 -12.21 1.86
C ALA A 220 12.96 -12.44 3.08
N ALA A 221 13.24 -11.77 4.19
CA ALA A 221 12.40 -11.82 5.38
C ALA A 221 10.99 -11.28 5.14
N SER A 222 10.86 -10.15 4.44
CA SER A 222 9.55 -9.55 4.14
C SER A 222 8.73 -10.37 3.16
N ILE A 223 9.37 -10.99 2.16
CA ILE A 223 8.75 -11.92 1.22
C ILE A 223 8.21 -13.13 1.97
N ALA A 224 9.04 -13.76 2.81
CA ALA A 224 8.65 -14.94 3.59
C ALA A 224 7.51 -14.64 4.59
N ALA A 225 7.46 -13.43 5.14
CA ALA A 225 6.41 -13.00 6.06
C ALA A 225 5.09 -12.61 5.35
N THR A 226 5.07 -12.51 4.03
CA THR A 226 3.90 -12.02 3.27
C THR A 226 3.16 -13.17 2.61
N SER A 227 1.94 -13.45 3.07
CA SER A 227 1.07 -14.45 2.42
C SER A 227 0.80 -14.09 0.95
N GLY A 228 0.80 -15.11 0.08
CA GLY A 228 0.68 -14.94 -1.37
C GLY A 228 2.02 -14.69 -2.08
N LEU A 229 3.12 -14.55 -1.34
CA LEU A 229 4.48 -14.54 -1.88
C LEU A 229 5.29 -15.71 -1.31
N THR A 230 6.33 -16.14 -2.02
CA THR A 230 7.25 -17.17 -1.52
C THR A 230 8.64 -16.90 -2.06
N LEU A 231 9.68 -16.94 -1.22
CA LEU A 231 11.05 -16.82 -1.69
C LEU A 231 11.43 -18.11 -2.43
N ALA A 232 11.50 -18.05 -3.75
CA ALA A 232 11.70 -19.22 -4.61
C ALA A 232 13.18 -19.44 -4.95
N ALA A 233 13.92 -18.34 -5.16
CA ALA A 233 15.32 -18.38 -5.56
C ALA A 233 16.08 -17.12 -5.12
N VAL A 234 17.40 -17.26 -4.98
CA VAL A 234 18.33 -16.13 -4.75
C VAL A 234 19.45 -16.18 -5.76
N CYS A 235 19.77 -15.06 -6.39
CA CYS A 235 20.91 -14.91 -7.29
C CYS A 235 21.88 -13.88 -6.72
N ASP A 236 23.15 -14.24 -6.60
CA ASP A 236 24.22 -13.29 -6.25
C ASP A 236 25.52 -13.74 -6.91
N ILE A 237 26.38 -12.80 -7.31
CA ILE A 237 27.68 -13.11 -7.92
C ILE A 237 28.65 -13.73 -6.90
N ALA A 238 28.52 -13.39 -5.62
CA ALA A 238 29.39 -13.87 -4.56
C ALA A 238 28.93 -15.25 -4.04
N ALA A 239 29.81 -16.24 -4.08
CA ALA A 239 29.50 -17.61 -3.64
C ALA A 239 29.08 -17.67 -2.16
N GLU A 240 29.79 -16.95 -1.30
CA GLU A 240 29.49 -16.83 0.13
C GLU A 240 28.07 -16.30 0.41
N ARG A 241 27.56 -15.37 -0.42
CA ARG A 241 26.20 -14.84 -0.26
C ARG A 241 25.15 -15.84 -0.70
N ARG A 242 25.43 -16.63 -1.74
CA ARG A 242 24.56 -17.74 -2.15
C ARG A 242 24.53 -18.84 -1.10
N GLU A 243 25.67 -19.21 -0.54
CA GLU A 243 25.76 -20.19 0.55
C GLU A 243 24.98 -19.72 1.78
N ALA A 244 25.11 -18.44 2.15
CA ALA A 244 24.32 -17.86 3.23
C ALA A 244 22.81 -17.90 2.92
N ALA A 245 22.38 -17.50 1.72
CA ALA A 245 20.97 -17.55 1.34
C ALA A 245 20.38 -18.97 1.40
N ALA A 246 21.13 -19.96 0.88
CA ALA A 246 20.73 -21.36 0.94
C ALA A 246 20.61 -21.86 2.39
N SER A 247 21.51 -21.43 3.28
CA SER A 247 21.47 -21.76 4.70
C SER A 247 20.31 -21.07 5.44
N ASP A 248 20.08 -19.78 5.18
CA ASP A 248 19.09 -18.96 5.88
C ASP A 248 17.65 -19.39 5.53
N TRP A 249 17.40 -19.75 4.27
CA TRP A 249 16.04 -19.94 3.73
C TRP A 249 15.78 -21.30 3.08
N SER A 250 16.78 -22.16 2.92
CA SER A 250 16.66 -23.44 2.18
C SER A 250 16.17 -23.27 0.74
N VAL A 251 16.61 -22.21 0.06
CA VAL A 251 16.20 -21.83 -1.31
C VAL A 251 17.25 -22.23 -2.35
N ARG A 252 16.80 -22.35 -3.61
CA ARG A 252 17.71 -22.50 -4.74
C ARG A 252 18.53 -21.23 -4.94
N THR A 253 19.79 -21.40 -5.30
CA THR A 253 20.69 -20.26 -5.57
C THR A 253 21.35 -20.34 -6.93
N HIS A 254 21.53 -19.18 -7.55
CA HIS A 254 22.03 -19.04 -8.92
C HIS A 254 23.21 -18.06 -8.94
N ALA A 255 24.22 -18.35 -9.77
CA ALA A 255 25.39 -17.48 -9.91
C ALA A 255 25.19 -16.37 -10.97
N GLY A 256 24.26 -16.58 -11.90
CA GLY A 256 23.89 -15.62 -12.95
C GLY A 256 22.38 -15.43 -12.99
N HIS A 257 21.95 -14.21 -13.31
CA HIS A 257 20.53 -13.87 -13.28
C HIS A 257 19.76 -14.61 -14.38
N GLU A 258 20.37 -14.89 -15.54
CA GLU A 258 19.73 -15.66 -16.62
C GLU A 258 19.23 -17.02 -16.13
N GLN A 259 20.03 -17.73 -15.32
CA GLN A 259 19.67 -19.03 -14.76
C GLN A 259 18.48 -18.95 -13.78
N MET A 260 18.35 -17.84 -13.05
CA MET A 260 17.23 -17.61 -12.15
C MET A 260 15.97 -17.23 -12.94
N LEU A 261 16.11 -16.53 -14.07
CA LEU A 261 14.99 -16.16 -14.93
C LEU A 261 14.37 -17.38 -15.63
N ASP A 262 15.17 -18.39 -15.95
CA ASP A 262 14.71 -19.68 -16.50
C ASP A 262 13.97 -20.55 -15.47
N ASP A 263 13.99 -20.19 -14.19
CA ASP A 263 13.31 -20.94 -13.14
C ASP A 263 11.78 -20.79 -13.24
N PRO A 264 11.01 -21.88 -13.47
CA PRO A 264 9.56 -21.80 -13.58
C PRO A 264 8.87 -21.45 -12.25
N GLU A 265 9.53 -21.65 -11.10
CA GLU A 265 8.98 -21.28 -9.80
C GLU A 265 9.12 -19.77 -9.52
N VAL A 266 9.93 -19.06 -10.29
CA VAL A 266 10.09 -17.60 -10.17
C VAL A 266 9.06 -16.92 -11.08
N GLY A 267 8.10 -16.20 -10.50
CA GLY A 267 7.13 -15.37 -11.22
C GLY A 267 7.35 -13.86 -11.03
N LEU A 268 8.13 -13.47 -10.02
CA LEU A 268 8.50 -12.09 -9.74
C LEU A 268 9.99 -12.01 -9.39
N VAL A 269 10.68 -10.97 -9.86
CA VAL A 269 12.10 -10.71 -9.56
C VAL A 269 12.25 -9.41 -8.76
N VAL A 270 12.97 -9.47 -7.65
CA VAL A 270 13.46 -8.29 -6.94
C VAL A 270 14.88 -8.00 -7.44
N VAL A 271 15.08 -6.84 -8.06
CA VAL A 271 16.38 -6.37 -8.55
C VAL A 271 17.01 -5.47 -7.49
N GLY A 272 17.93 -6.02 -6.71
CA GLY A 272 18.71 -5.33 -5.68
C GLY A 272 20.19 -5.13 -6.04
N THR A 273 20.48 -4.92 -7.33
CA THR A 273 21.83 -4.59 -7.81
C THR A 273 22.18 -3.12 -7.49
N PRO A 274 23.44 -2.67 -7.69
CA PRO A 274 23.74 -1.25 -7.59
C PRO A 274 22.96 -0.42 -8.64
N PRO A 275 22.65 0.86 -8.36
CA PRO A 275 21.77 1.68 -9.20
C PRO A 275 22.13 1.77 -10.69
N SER A 276 23.42 1.93 -10.98
CA SER A 276 23.96 1.95 -12.35
C SER A 276 23.68 0.67 -13.14
N ALA A 277 23.34 -0.44 -12.47
CA ALA A 277 23.11 -1.75 -13.04
C ALA A 277 21.65 -2.22 -12.90
N HIS A 278 20.69 -1.34 -12.58
CA HIS A 278 19.27 -1.73 -12.45
C HIS A 278 18.63 -2.07 -13.79
N ALA A 279 18.88 -1.27 -14.84
CA ALA A 279 18.09 -1.32 -16.07
C ALA A 279 18.16 -2.68 -16.79
N ASP A 280 19.37 -3.22 -16.97
CA ASP A 280 19.57 -4.48 -17.68
C ASP A 280 18.85 -5.68 -17.03
N PRO A 281 19.04 -5.98 -15.73
CA PRO A 281 18.32 -7.09 -15.09
C PRO A 281 16.81 -6.85 -14.98
N VAL A 282 16.34 -5.60 -14.87
CA VAL A 282 14.90 -5.30 -14.93
C VAL A 282 14.32 -5.68 -16.29
N LEU A 283 14.96 -5.24 -17.37
CA LEU A 283 14.52 -5.54 -18.74
C LEU A 283 14.58 -7.04 -19.02
N ALA A 284 15.65 -7.72 -18.61
CA ALA A 284 15.79 -9.17 -18.77
C ALA A 284 14.68 -9.94 -18.02
N ALA A 285 14.34 -9.52 -16.79
CA ALA A 285 13.28 -10.15 -16.03
C ALA A 285 11.89 -9.96 -16.66
N LEU A 286 11.61 -8.77 -17.18
CA LEU A 286 10.36 -8.47 -17.89
C LEU A 286 10.25 -9.26 -19.20
N ASP A 287 11.35 -9.41 -19.95
CA ASP A 287 11.42 -10.17 -21.21
C ASP A 287 11.19 -11.66 -20.96
N ALA A 288 11.72 -12.19 -19.85
CA ALA A 288 11.43 -13.53 -19.34
C ALA A 288 9.99 -13.68 -18.79
N GLY A 289 9.13 -12.67 -18.95
CA GLY A 289 7.74 -12.69 -18.55
C GLY A 289 7.53 -12.66 -17.04
N LYS A 290 8.48 -12.13 -16.27
CA LYS A 290 8.38 -12.01 -14.80
C LYS A 290 7.87 -10.62 -14.41
N HIS A 291 7.20 -10.52 -13.26
CA HIS A 291 6.98 -9.24 -12.60
C HIS A 291 8.27 -8.71 -11.98
N VAL A 292 8.38 -7.40 -11.76
CA VAL A 292 9.62 -6.80 -11.23
C VAL A 292 9.36 -5.81 -10.10
N VAL A 293 10.14 -5.96 -9.03
CA VAL A 293 10.39 -4.93 -8.01
C VAL A 293 11.82 -4.45 -8.22
N CYS A 294 12.00 -3.18 -8.58
CA CYS A 294 13.32 -2.55 -8.67
C CYS A 294 13.67 -1.89 -7.33
N GLU A 295 14.91 -2.03 -6.87
CA GLU A 295 15.41 -1.22 -5.76
C GLU A 295 15.44 0.27 -6.10
N LYS A 296 15.51 1.09 -5.06
CA LYS A 296 15.72 2.53 -5.17
C LYS A 296 17.22 2.84 -5.23
N PRO A 297 17.63 3.96 -5.85
CA PRO A 297 16.87 4.79 -6.80
C PRO A 297 16.45 3.98 -8.03
N PHE A 298 15.26 4.26 -8.57
CA PHE A 298 14.69 3.47 -9.68
C PHE A 298 15.64 3.38 -10.88
N ALA A 299 16.24 4.49 -11.27
CA ALA A 299 17.27 4.59 -12.27
C ALA A 299 18.13 5.85 -12.03
N LEU A 300 19.28 5.93 -12.70
CA LEU A 300 20.13 7.13 -12.72
C LEU A 300 19.76 8.11 -13.84
N SER A 301 18.83 7.74 -14.72
CA SER A 301 18.30 8.60 -15.76
C SER A 301 16.80 8.37 -15.96
N VAL A 302 16.10 9.44 -16.32
CA VAL A 302 14.71 9.39 -16.75
C VAL A 302 14.54 8.50 -17.97
N ALA A 303 15.52 8.51 -18.89
CA ALA A 303 15.47 7.70 -20.10
C ALA A 303 15.43 6.20 -19.78
N ASP A 304 16.22 5.73 -18.82
CA ASP A 304 16.20 4.33 -18.39
C ASP A 304 14.91 4.00 -17.64
N ALA A 305 14.42 4.91 -16.79
CA ALA A 305 13.13 4.74 -16.11
C ALA A 305 11.97 4.60 -17.11
N ASP A 306 11.90 5.48 -18.12
CA ASP A 306 10.90 5.46 -19.18
C ASP A 306 11.04 4.16 -20.00
N ARG A 307 12.25 3.76 -20.38
CA ARG A 307 12.52 2.49 -21.07
C ARG A 307 12.01 1.28 -20.30
N MET A 308 12.28 1.18 -19.00
CA MET A 308 11.81 0.07 -18.17
C MET A 308 10.29 0.07 -18.03
N MET A 309 9.66 1.24 -17.87
CA MET A 309 8.21 1.39 -17.78
C MET A 309 7.49 0.96 -19.06
N ASP A 310 7.97 1.45 -20.21
CA ASP A 310 7.40 1.10 -21.52
C ASP A 310 7.55 -0.40 -21.79
N PHE A 311 8.70 -0.97 -21.43
CA PHE A 311 8.95 -2.39 -21.59
C PHE A 311 8.01 -3.24 -20.72
N ALA A 312 7.82 -2.87 -19.45
CA ALA A 312 6.88 -3.55 -18.56
C ALA A 312 5.44 -3.50 -19.08
N ALA A 313 5.01 -2.34 -19.59
CA ALA A 313 3.70 -2.17 -20.21
C ALA A 313 3.52 -3.06 -21.45
N SER A 314 4.54 -3.16 -22.31
CA SER A 314 4.49 -4.00 -23.51
C SER A 314 4.42 -5.51 -23.23
N HIS A 315 4.86 -5.96 -22.04
CA HIS A 315 4.81 -7.36 -21.62
C HIS A 315 3.61 -7.69 -20.70
N ASP A 316 2.74 -6.70 -20.41
CA ASP A 316 1.67 -6.83 -19.42
C ASP A 316 2.20 -7.36 -18.07
N ARG A 317 3.31 -6.75 -17.60
CA ARG A 317 3.95 -7.11 -16.33
C ARG A 317 3.98 -5.93 -15.37
N VAL A 318 3.77 -6.26 -14.10
CA VAL A 318 3.92 -5.34 -12.98
C VAL A 318 5.39 -4.91 -12.87
N LEU A 319 5.61 -3.60 -12.84
CA LEU A 319 6.85 -2.96 -12.44
C LEU A 319 6.56 -1.97 -11.31
N THR A 320 7.23 -2.15 -10.18
CA THR A 320 7.17 -1.23 -9.04
C THR A 320 8.57 -1.02 -8.47
N VAL A 321 8.72 -0.02 -7.60
CA VAL A 321 10.01 0.38 -7.01
C VAL A 321 9.91 0.27 -5.51
N TYR A 322 10.94 -0.26 -4.85
CA TYR A 322 10.97 -0.49 -3.40
C TYR A 322 11.12 0.82 -2.60
N GLN A 323 10.10 1.68 -2.64
CA GLN A 323 9.98 2.86 -1.77
C GLN A 323 9.33 2.47 -0.43
N SER A 324 9.99 1.57 0.31
CA SER A 324 9.49 1.00 1.57
C SER A 324 9.26 2.04 2.67
N ARG A 325 9.91 3.20 2.57
CA ARG A 325 9.76 4.30 3.53
C ARG A 325 8.41 5.01 3.47
N ARG A 326 7.55 4.73 2.48
CA ARG A 326 6.15 5.21 2.50
C ARG A 326 5.32 4.62 3.66
N TRP A 327 5.85 3.60 4.34
CA TRP A 327 5.27 3.00 5.55
C TRP A 327 6.01 3.41 6.83
N ASP A 328 6.98 4.33 6.75
CA ASP A 328 7.60 4.85 7.96
C ASP A 328 6.57 5.66 8.77
N PRO A 329 6.48 5.42 10.10
CA PRO A 329 5.45 6.04 10.94
C PRO A 329 5.43 7.58 10.92
N ASP A 330 6.60 8.22 10.83
CA ASP A 330 6.69 9.68 10.76
C ASP A 330 6.12 10.22 9.44
N PHE A 331 6.38 9.54 8.32
CA PHE A 331 5.75 9.89 7.05
C PHE A 331 4.23 9.73 7.08
N ILE A 332 3.73 8.60 7.60
CA ILE A 332 2.29 8.35 7.71
C ILE A 332 1.63 9.51 8.46
N VAL A 333 2.17 9.88 9.63
CA VAL A 333 1.64 10.98 10.44
C VAL A 333 1.73 12.33 9.72
N MET A 334 2.88 12.67 9.12
CA MET A 334 3.02 13.91 8.34
C MET A 334 2.03 13.99 7.19
N ARG A 335 1.90 12.91 6.41
CA ARG A 335 0.98 12.80 5.30
C ARG A 335 -0.46 12.97 5.76
N ASP A 336 -0.84 12.35 6.87
CA ASP A 336 -2.20 12.44 7.41
C ASP A 336 -2.50 13.85 7.94
N VAL A 337 -1.54 14.51 8.60
CA VAL A 337 -1.66 15.92 9.03
C VAL A 337 -1.85 16.87 7.85
N VAL A 338 -1.08 16.67 6.77
CA VAL A 338 -1.19 17.47 5.54
C VAL A 338 -2.53 17.22 4.84
N ARG A 339 -2.90 15.95 4.63
CA ARG A 339 -4.14 15.55 3.93
C ARG A 339 -5.40 15.98 4.67
N SER A 340 -5.40 15.91 5.99
CA SER A 340 -6.51 16.36 6.83
C SER A 340 -6.61 17.90 6.97
N ARG A 341 -5.71 18.66 6.33
CA ARG A 341 -5.66 20.14 6.38
C ARG A 341 -5.49 20.71 7.79
N ARG A 342 -4.94 19.93 8.72
CA ARG A 342 -4.72 20.37 10.12
C ARG A 342 -3.77 21.55 10.24
N ILE A 343 -2.77 21.65 9.34
CA ILE A 343 -1.90 22.82 9.22
C ILE A 343 -2.32 23.78 8.10
N GLY A 344 -3.52 23.63 7.54
CA GLY A 344 -3.99 24.41 6.41
C GLY A 344 -3.39 23.94 5.07
N GLU A 345 -3.03 24.88 4.21
CA GLU A 345 -2.36 24.62 2.94
C GLU A 345 -0.84 24.60 3.14
N LEU A 346 -0.19 23.48 2.81
CA LEU A 346 1.26 23.31 2.88
C LEU A 346 1.93 24.16 1.80
N PHE A 347 2.79 25.11 2.19
CA PHE A 347 3.48 26.02 1.27
C PHE A 347 5.01 25.94 1.35
N TYR A 348 5.56 25.37 2.43
CA TYR A 348 7.01 25.17 2.57
C TYR A 348 7.33 23.85 3.27
N MET A 349 8.38 23.18 2.80
CA MET A 349 8.97 22.00 3.46
C MET A 349 10.50 22.07 3.39
N GLU A 350 11.15 21.74 4.49
CA GLU A 350 12.58 21.47 4.52
C GLU A 350 12.82 20.10 5.15
N SER A 351 13.75 19.36 4.56
CA SER A 351 14.19 18.07 5.07
C SER A 351 15.69 18.06 5.25
N PHE A 352 16.14 17.35 6.29
CA PHE A 352 17.55 17.21 6.61
C PHE A 352 17.90 15.75 6.89
N ILE A 353 19.04 15.31 6.36
CA ILE A 353 19.65 14.01 6.65
C ILE A 353 21.15 14.14 6.80
N GLY A 354 21.72 13.33 7.69
CA GLY A 354 23.16 13.31 7.97
C GLY A 354 23.53 13.84 9.36
N GLY A 355 24.81 14.13 9.52
CA GLY A 355 25.49 14.35 10.80
C GLY A 355 26.96 14.72 10.56
N TYR A 356 27.86 14.25 11.41
CA TYR A 356 29.31 14.45 11.24
C TYR A 356 29.99 13.10 11.35
N ASP A 357 29.99 12.36 10.26
CA ASP A 357 30.50 10.99 10.20
C ASP A 357 31.14 10.74 8.84
N HIS A 358 32.17 9.90 8.80
CA HIS A 358 32.81 9.52 7.54
C HIS A 358 31.85 8.61 6.73
N PRO A 359 31.62 8.88 5.42
CA PRO A 359 30.76 8.05 4.57
C PRO A 359 31.29 6.63 4.44
N CYS A 360 30.42 5.63 4.23
CA CYS A 360 30.88 4.23 4.16
C CYS A 360 31.84 3.96 2.98
N ASP A 361 32.74 2.99 3.13
CA ASP A 361 33.71 2.60 2.09
C ASP A 361 33.11 1.71 0.97
N PHE A 362 31.78 1.71 0.82
CA PHE A 362 31.08 0.86 -0.15
C PHE A 362 30.65 1.66 -1.40
N TRP A 363 30.05 0.98 -2.38
CA TRP A 363 29.64 1.61 -3.64
C TRP A 363 28.68 2.81 -3.46
N HIS A 364 27.98 2.91 -2.33
CA HIS A 364 27.13 4.07 -2.00
C HIS A 364 27.92 5.40 -2.05
N SER A 365 29.19 5.38 -1.63
CA SER A 365 30.09 6.55 -1.64
C SER A 365 30.85 6.75 -2.96
N HIS A 366 30.51 5.95 -3.98
CA HIS A 366 31.05 6.03 -5.32
C HIS A 366 29.99 6.55 -6.32
N GLU A 367 29.98 7.87 -6.54
CA GLU A 367 29.00 8.62 -7.33
C GLU A 367 28.74 8.02 -8.73
N PRO A 368 29.75 7.58 -9.51
CA PRO A 368 29.48 6.95 -10.80
C PRO A 368 28.65 5.65 -10.73
N ILE A 369 28.58 5.02 -9.55
CA ILE A 369 27.79 3.79 -9.33
C ILE A 369 26.45 4.11 -8.65
N SER A 370 26.46 5.00 -7.65
CA SER A 370 25.29 5.30 -6.81
C SER A 370 24.43 6.48 -7.30
N GLY A 371 24.97 7.34 -8.16
CA GLY A 371 24.45 8.68 -8.45
C GLY A 371 24.82 9.72 -7.37
N GLY A 372 25.61 9.33 -6.38
CA GLY A 372 26.02 10.17 -5.27
C GLY A 372 24.86 10.49 -4.33
N THR A 373 25.06 11.47 -3.46
CA THR A 373 24.13 11.75 -2.36
C THR A 373 22.74 12.21 -2.82
N ILE A 374 22.65 12.87 -3.98
CA ILE A 374 21.35 13.26 -4.58
C ILE A 374 20.49 12.02 -4.82
N TYR A 375 21.09 10.91 -5.26
CA TYR A 375 20.34 9.71 -5.59
C TYR A 375 20.16 8.79 -4.38
N ASP A 376 21.21 8.55 -3.60
CA ASP A 376 21.15 7.56 -2.52
C ASP A 376 20.18 7.96 -1.41
N TRP A 377 20.31 9.19 -0.90
CA TRP A 377 19.40 9.75 0.09
C TRP A 377 18.19 10.42 -0.57
N GLY A 378 18.41 11.20 -1.64
CA GLY A 378 17.32 11.96 -2.25
C GLY A 378 16.22 11.07 -2.82
N SER A 379 16.47 9.81 -3.21
CA SER A 379 15.40 8.91 -3.66
C SER A 379 14.30 8.69 -2.62
N HIS A 380 14.64 8.78 -1.33
CA HIS A 380 13.67 8.70 -0.23
C HIS A 380 12.98 10.04 0.00
N TYR A 381 13.78 11.11 0.11
CA TYR A 381 13.31 12.42 0.54
C TYR A 381 12.52 13.14 -0.55
N PHE A 382 12.97 13.07 -1.81
CA PHE A 382 12.21 13.61 -2.94
C PHE A 382 10.92 12.82 -3.17
N ASP A 383 10.89 11.51 -2.92
CA ASP A 383 9.64 10.74 -2.96
C ASP A 383 8.62 11.30 -1.97
N TRP A 384 9.02 11.53 -0.72
CA TRP A 384 8.12 12.10 0.29
C TRP A 384 7.68 13.52 -0.05
N ILE A 385 8.60 14.37 -0.51
CA ILE A 385 8.28 15.73 -0.96
C ILE A 385 7.21 15.66 -2.07
N LEU A 386 7.41 14.85 -3.11
CA LEU A 386 6.48 14.74 -4.23
C LEU A 386 5.15 14.08 -3.85
N GLN A 387 5.10 13.28 -2.79
CA GLN A 387 3.86 12.71 -2.24
C GLN A 387 3.06 13.72 -1.41
N LEU A 388 3.72 14.73 -0.81
CA LEU A 388 3.07 15.77 0.00
C LEU A 388 2.67 16.99 -0.82
N PHE A 389 3.40 17.31 -1.90
CA PHE A 389 3.09 18.40 -2.82
C PHE A 389 2.46 17.87 -4.12
N PRO A 390 1.16 18.13 -4.36
CA PRO A 390 0.45 17.58 -5.52
C PRO A 390 0.81 18.28 -6.84
N ASP A 391 1.31 19.51 -6.77
CA ASP A 391 1.63 20.32 -7.94
C ASP A 391 2.88 19.83 -8.68
N ARG A 392 3.02 20.27 -9.95
CA ARG A 392 4.23 20.04 -10.74
C ARG A 392 5.40 20.86 -10.24
N VAL A 393 6.61 20.29 -10.27
CA VAL A 393 7.84 21.06 -10.01
C VAL A 393 8.13 21.91 -11.24
N LYS A 394 8.37 23.21 -11.02
CA LYS A 394 8.63 24.20 -12.08
C LYS A 394 10.06 24.69 -12.10
N THR A 395 10.72 24.76 -10.94
CA THR A 395 12.13 25.13 -10.88
C THR A 395 12.91 24.25 -9.93
N ILE A 396 14.17 23.98 -10.27
CA ILE A 396 15.11 23.23 -9.45
C ILE A 396 16.46 23.94 -9.46
N SER A 397 17.09 24.10 -8.30
CA SER A 397 18.50 24.47 -8.19
C SER A 397 19.20 23.59 -7.16
N ALA A 398 20.48 23.27 -7.40
CA ALA A 398 21.26 22.46 -6.48
C ALA A 398 22.64 23.08 -6.21
N GLN A 399 23.16 22.84 -5.02
CA GLN A 399 24.49 23.27 -4.57
C GLN A 399 25.17 22.14 -3.81
N ALA A 400 26.47 21.98 -3.97
CA ALA A 400 27.22 20.92 -3.32
C ALA A 400 28.56 21.43 -2.75
N HIS A 401 29.02 20.77 -1.68
CA HIS A 401 30.32 21.01 -1.08
C HIS A 401 31.11 19.71 -0.97
N LYS A 402 32.39 19.78 -1.35
CA LYS A 402 33.42 18.75 -1.10
C LYS A 402 34.58 19.41 -0.37
N ARG A 403 34.81 19.04 0.89
CA ARG A 403 35.61 19.78 1.88
C ARG A 403 36.42 18.90 2.84
N VAL A 404 35.95 17.71 3.18
CA VAL A 404 36.55 16.85 4.22
C VAL A 404 36.88 15.46 3.67
N TRP A 405 35.90 14.73 3.13
CA TRP A 405 36.02 13.29 2.84
C TRP A 405 36.58 13.00 1.44
N HIS A 406 37.79 13.46 1.13
CA HIS A 406 38.37 13.42 -0.23
C HIS A 406 38.72 12.02 -0.76
N ASP A 407 38.68 11.00 0.09
CA ASP A 407 38.88 9.59 -0.24
C ASP A 407 37.65 8.95 -0.91
N VAL A 408 36.47 9.55 -0.77
CA VAL A 408 35.24 9.16 -1.49
C VAL A 408 34.82 10.20 -2.52
N THR A 409 34.02 9.79 -3.50
CA THR A 409 33.63 10.65 -4.63
C THR A 409 32.37 11.50 -4.38
N ASN A 410 31.48 11.07 -3.48
CA ASN A 410 30.25 11.80 -3.17
C ASN A 410 30.55 13.20 -2.62
N ALA A 411 29.66 14.17 -2.82
CA ALA A 411 29.75 15.44 -2.11
C ALA A 411 29.52 15.24 -0.61
N ASP A 412 30.22 16.01 0.24
CA ASP A 412 30.06 15.96 1.69
C ASP A 412 28.76 16.65 2.15
N GLN A 413 28.23 17.55 1.32
CA GLN A 413 26.94 18.19 1.52
C GLN A 413 26.30 18.52 0.19
N VAL A 414 24.99 18.30 0.09
CA VAL A 414 24.17 18.75 -1.04
C VAL A 414 22.90 19.43 -0.55
N ARG A 415 22.56 20.56 -1.16
CA ARG A 415 21.27 21.25 -1.04
C ARG A 415 20.56 21.23 -2.39
N VAL A 416 19.28 20.89 -2.40
CA VAL A 416 18.41 21.00 -3.58
C VAL A 416 17.16 21.77 -3.20
N ASP A 417 16.87 22.85 -3.92
CA ASP A 417 15.69 23.69 -3.74
C ASP A 417 14.73 23.48 -4.92
N LEU A 418 13.45 23.27 -4.61
CA LEU A 418 12.36 23.03 -5.55
C LEU A 418 11.31 24.13 -5.40
N THR A 419 10.73 24.59 -6.52
CA THR A 419 9.52 25.43 -6.52
C THR A 419 8.44 24.78 -7.38
N PHE A 420 7.23 24.69 -6.85
CA PHE A 420 6.07 24.08 -7.48
C PHE A 420 5.21 25.10 -8.25
N GLY A 421 4.30 24.60 -9.08
CA GLY A 421 3.40 25.42 -9.91
C GLY A 421 2.59 26.47 -9.13
N GLY A 422 2.09 26.13 -7.94
CA GLY A 422 1.41 27.06 -7.03
C GLY A 422 2.32 27.98 -6.21
N GLY A 423 3.64 27.95 -6.43
CA GLY A 423 4.61 28.76 -5.70
C GLY A 423 5.08 28.17 -4.37
N ALA A 424 4.54 27.03 -3.95
CA ALA A 424 5.06 26.28 -2.81
C ALA A 424 6.52 25.87 -3.04
N GLN A 425 7.28 25.69 -1.95
CA GLN A 425 8.71 25.42 -2.01
C GLN A 425 9.10 24.22 -1.16
N ALA A 426 10.12 23.48 -1.60
CA ALA A 426 10.70 22.40 -0.81
C ALA A 426 12.23 22.42 -0.89
N THR A 427 12.90 22.13 0.22
CA THR A 427 14.35 22.03 0.34
C THR A 427 14.75 20.64 0.83
N PHE A 428 15.68 20.01 0.12
CA PHE A 428 16.40 18.83 0.59
C PHE A 428 17.83 19.21 0.93
N LEU A 429 18.26 18.93 2.15
CA LEU A 429 19.63 19.14 2.61
C LEU A 429 20.20 17.83 3.17
N GLN A 430 21.27 17.34 2.58
CA GLN A 430 22.09 16.29 3.18
C GLN A 430 23.47 16.84 3.54
N SER A 431 24.03 16.42 4.68
CA SER A 431 25.42 16.74 5.03
C SER A 431 26.05 15.68 5.93
N ASP A 432 27.24 15.19 5.58
CA ASP A 432 28.09 14.29 6.38
C ASP A 432 29.13 15.07 7.23
N ILE A 433 29.05 16.41 7.21
CA ILE A 433 29.94 17.32 7.95
C ILE A 433 29.15 18.33 8.81
N ALA A 434 27.89 18.02 9.11
CA ALA A 434 26.99 18.81 9.93
C ALA A 434 27.00 18.35 11.41
N ALA A 435 27.95 18.89 12.18
CA ALA A 435 27.95 18.72 13.64
C ALA A 435 26.75 19.40 14.32
N ALA A 436 26.20 20.45 13.71
CA ALA A 436 24.95 21.08 14.11
C ALA A 436 23.83 20.64 13.16
N ARG A 437 23.04 19.65 13.60
CA ARG A 437 21.97 19.07 12.79
C ARG A 437 20.74 19.98 12.77
N LYS A 438 20.07 20.05 11.62
CA LYS A 438 18.72 20.62 11.51
C LYS A 438 17.67 19.60 11.98
N PRO A 439 16.43 20.03 12.28
CA PRO A 439 15.30 19.10 12.38
C PRO A 439 15.22 18.22 11.13
N LYS A 440 14.90 16.94 11.30
CA LYS A 440 14.75 15.99 10.18
C LYS A 440 13.69 16.47 9.20
N TRP A 441 12.60 17.03 9.74
CA TRP A 441 11.47 17.56 8.98
C TRP A 441 11.05 18.93 9.51
N TYR A 442 10.76 19.87 8.61
CA TYR A 442 10.22 21.19 8.94
C TYR A 442 9.21 21.61 7.87
N LEU A 443 7.92 21.59 8.19
CA LEU A 443 6.84 21.90 7.27
C LEU A 443 6.06 23.11 7.78
N LEU A 444 5.69 24.01 6.87
CA LEU A 444 4.83 25.15 7.15
C LEU A 444 3.58 25.11 6.29
N GLY A 445 2.43 25.23 6.95
CA GLY A 445 1.15 25.44 6.31
C GLY A 445 0.48 26.72 6.82
N THR A 446 -0.58 27.14 6.13
CA THR A 446 -1.26 28.41 6.43
C THR A 446 -1.85 28.52 7.84
N HIS A 447 -2.09 27.40 8.53
CA HIS A 447 -2.68 27.38 9.89
C HIS A 447 -1.74 26.79 10.95
N GLY A 448 -0.55 26.31 10.59
CA GLY A 448 0.34 25.65 11.53
C GLY A 448 1.61 25.11 10.89
N ALA A 449 2.34 24.30 11.66
CA ALA A 449 3.61 23.73 11.24
C ALA A 449 3.74 22.28 11.71
N VAL A 450 4.64 21.53 11.08
CA VAL A 450 5.11 20.23 11.57
C VAL A 450 6.61 20.29 11.74
N VAL A 451 7.10 19.83 12.89
CA VAL A 451 8.53 19.65 13.15
C VAL A 451 8.78 18.19 13.47
N GLY A 452 9.70 17.57 12.74
CA GLY A 452 10.18 16.23 12.99
C GLY A 452 11.58 16.27 13.57
N ASP A 453 11.72 15.93 14.85
CA ASP A 453 12.99 15.90 15.54
C ASP A 453 13.63 14.50 15.46
N TRP A 454 14.95 14.45 15.43
CA TRP A 454 15.70 13.19 15.47
C TRP A 454 15.43 12.43 16.76
N ALA A 455 15.29 11.11 16.66
CA ALA A 455 15.17 10.26 17.83
C ALA A 455 16.48 10.28 18.65
N GLU A 456 16.37 10.31 19.98
CA GLU A 456 17.51 10.20 20.91
C GLU A 456 17.97 8.72 20.98
N ALA A 457 18.62 8.26 19.93
CA ALA A 457 19.16 6.90 19.84
C ALA A 457 20.58 6.91 19.26
N ALA A 458 21.38 5.90 19.61
CA ALA A 458 22.78 5.80 19.20
C ALA A 458 22.99 5.68 17.68
N VAL A 459 21.97 5.29 16.92
CA VAL A 459 22.00 5.23 15.45
C VAL A 459 20.91 6.14 14.88
N PRO A 460 21.21 7.40 14.57
CA PRO A 460 20.16 8.40 14.35
C PRO A 460 19.56 8.43 12.93
N ALA A 461 20.25 7.92 11.90
CA ALA A 461 19.93 8.28 10.52
C ALA A 461 18.60 7.69 9.98
N ASP A 462 18.20 6.50 10.45
CA ASP A 462 17.09 5.74 9.86
C ASP A 462 15.84 5.59 10.73
N LEU A 463 15.85 6.11 11.96
CA LEU A 463 14.68 6.03 12.82
C LEU A 463 13.60 7.06 12.41
N PRO A 464 12.31 6.72 12.60
CA PRO A 464 11.23 7.68 12.45
C PRO A 464 11.44 8.90 13.36
N ALA A 465 11.15 10.10 12.85
CA ALA A 465 11.18 11.31 13.66
C ALA A 465 10.14 11.31 14.77
N ARG A 466 10.44 12.05 15.83
CA ARG A 466 9.42 12.52 16.77
C ARG A 466 8.69 13.68 16.11
N VAL A 467 7.43 13.48 15.75
CA VAL A 467 6.62 14.48 15.04
C VAL A 467 5.87 15.35 16.04
N ARG A 468 5.94 16.67 15.84
CA ARG A 468 5.19 17.68 16.59
C ARG A 468 4.36 18.51 15.62
N VAL A 469 3.10 18.74 15.94
CA VAL A 469 2.22 19.62 15.18
C VAL A 469 2.01 20.90 15.98
N LEU A 470 2.36 22.04 15.39
CA LEU A 470 2.28 23.34 16.05
C LEU A 470 1.19 24.20 15.40
N SER A 471 0.44 24.91 16.22
CA SER A 471 -0.59 25.86 15.79
C SER A 471 -0.61 27.08 16.72
N PRO A 472 -1.31 28.17 16.38
CA PRO A 472 -1.53 29.29 17.30
C PRO A 472 -2.21 28.88 18.62
N ALA A 473 -2.92 27.74 18.65
CA ALA A 473 -3.59 27.22 19.83
C ALA A 473 -2.65 26.39 20.75
N GLY A 474 -1.46 26.01 20.27
CA GLY A 474 -0.50 25.22 21.02
C GLY A 474 0.17 24.11 20.20
N GLU A 475 0.88 23.24 20.92
CA GLU A 475 1.61 22.09 20.39
C GLU A 475 0.86 20.79 20.69
N GLU A 476 0.84 19.89 19.70
CA GLU A 476 0.29 18.55 19.81
C GLU A 476 1.36 17.51 19.44
N LEU A 477 1.38 16.42 20.20
CA LEU A 477 2.18 15.23 19.95
C LEU A 477 1.27 14.12 19.41
N PRO A 478 1.15 13.98 18.07
CA PRO A 478 0.34 12.92 17.49
C PRO A 478 0.89 11.53 17.88
N ALA A 479 -0.03 10.58 18.06
CA ALA A 479 0.34 9.18 18.22
C ALA A 479 1.06 8.68 16.95
N ILE A 480 2.26 8.15 17.12
CA ILE A 480 3.03 7.54 16.04
C ILE A 480 2.63 6.06 15.94
N PRO A 481 2.18 5.57 14.77
CA PRO A 481 1.82 4.16 14.62
C PRO A 481 3.07 3.26 14.71
N SER A 482 2.87 1.98 15.01
CA SER A 482 3.95 0.99 14.90
C SER A 482 4.46 0.90 13.47
N ARG A 483 5.78 0.73 13.30
CA ARG A 483 6.38 0.55 11.98
C ARG A 483 5.92 -0.76 11.37
N ASP A 484 5.33 -0.65 10.19
CA ASP A 484 4.94 -1.80 9.39
C ASP A 484 6.10 -2.22 8.49
N GLN A 485 6.88 -3.20 8.96
CA GLN A 485 8.10 -3.67 8.29
C GLN A 485 7.82 -4.33 6.93
N HIS A 486 6.58 -4.76 6.66
CA HIS A 486 6.24 -5.53 5.48
C HIS A 486 5.19 -4.84 4.61
N GLY A 487 4.89 -3.56 4.87
CA GLY A 487 3.83 -2.81 4.20
C GLY A 487 3.93 -2.80 2.69
N PHE A 488 5.14 -2.65 2.15
CA PHE A 488 5.40 -2.70 0.71
C PHE A 488 5.00 -4.04 0.11
N TYR A 489 5.51 -5.15 0.66
CA TYR A 489 5.22 -6.49 0.13
C TYR A 489 3.78 -6.89 0.37
N ARG A 490 3.16 -6.44 1.47
CA ARG A 490 1.73 -6.65 1.71
C ARG A 490 0.89 -6.02 0.60
N ASN A 491 1.13 -4.75 0.26
CA ASN A 491 0.43 -4.09 -0.84
C ASN A 491 0.74 -4.74 -2.21
N LEU A 492 1.98 -5.16 -2.46
CA LEU A 492 2.33 -5.89 -3.68
C LEU A 492 1.58 -7.23 -3.79
N GLY A 493 1.51 -8.00 -2.70
CA GLY A 493 0.75 -9.25 -2.64
C GLY A 493 -0.76 -9.01 -2.86
N ASP A 494 -1.30 -7.90 -2.37
CA ASP A 494 -2.68 -7.49 -2.64
C ASP A 494 -2.91 -7.13 -4.11
N HIS A 495 -1.97 -6.42 -4.73
CA HIS A 495 -2.01 -6.10 -6.15
C HIS A 495 -1.98 -7.37 -7.01
N LEU A 496 -1.05 -8.28 -6.75
CA LEU A 496 -0.90 -9.52 -7.51
C LEU A 496 -2.11 -10.45 -7.33
N ALA A 497 -2.64 -10.57 -6.12
CA ALA A 497 -3.77 -11.44 -5.83
C ALA A 497 -5.11 -10.89 -6.34
N TRP A 498 -5.35 -9.58 -6.17
CA TRP A 498 -6.68 -8.99 -6.31
C TRP A 498 -6.75 -7.80 -7.27
N GLY A 499 -5.63 -7.37 -7.85
CA GLY A 499 -5.55 -6.15 -8.67
C GLY A 499 -5.80 -4.88 -7.84
N GLU A 500 -5.49 -4.88 -6.55
CA GLU A 500 -5.56 -3.65 -5.72
C GLU A 500 -4.53 -2.61 -6.21
N PRO A 501 -4.77 -1.30 -6.04
CA PRO A 501 -3.81 -0.28 -6.48
C PRO A 501 -2.43 -0.47 -5.84
N LEU A 502 -1.37 -0.37 -6.64
CA LEU A 502 -0.02 -0.27 -6.12
C LEU A 502 0.14 1.04 -5.34
N ALA A 503 0.65 0.93 -4.12
CA ALA A 503 0.99 2.06 -3.27
C ALA A 503 2.24 2.80 -3.76
N VAL A 504 3.05 2.17 -4.62
CA VAL A 504 4.19 2.76 -5.32
C VAL A 504 4.08 2.40 -6.79
N THR A 505 3.80 3.40 -7.64
CA THR A 505 3.81 3.20 -9.09
C THR A 505 5.16 3.55 -9.70
N ALA A 506 5.54 2.88 -10.79
CA ALA A 506 6.78 3.21 -11.50
C ALA A 506 6.78 4.67 -12.01
N ALA A 507 5.60 5.21 -12.37
CA ALA A 507 5.46 6.61 -12.79
C ALA A 507 5.80 7.61 -11.68
N GLU A 508 5.38 7.35 -10.43
CA GLU A 508 5.77 8.17 -9.29
C GLU A 508 7.28 8.09 -9.04
N ALA A 509 7.86 6.89 -9.10
CA ALA A 509 9.30 6.71 -8.91
C ALA A 509 10.12 7.39 -10.03
N ARG A 510 9.64 7.35 -11.28
CA ARG A 510 10.22 8.08 -12.41
C ARG A 510 10.17 9.59 -12.20
N ARG A 511 9.11 10.10 -11.58
CA ARG A 511 9.01 11.52 -11.18
C ARG A 511 10.11 11.89 -10.19
N THR A 512 10.40 11.02 -9.22
CA THR A 512 11.54 11.18 -8.29
C THR A 512 12.88 11.19 -9.03
N VAL A 513 13.08 10.29 -10.00
CA VAL A 513 14.30 10.27 -10.85
C VAL A 513 14.45 11.60 -11.61
N ALA A 514 13.36 12.15 -12.16
CA ALA A 514 13.42 13.43 -12.88
C ALA A 514 13.89 14.59 -12.01
N VAL A 515 13.50 14.63 -10.72
CA VAL A 515 14.01 15.63 -9.76
C VAL A 515 15.50 15.45 -9.53
N MET A 516 15.96 14.22 -9.29
CA MET A 516 17.36 13.89 -9.04
C MET A 516 18.26 14.20 -10.25
N GLU A 517 17.82 13.85 -11.45
CA GLU A 517 18.53 14.14 -12.69
C GLU A 517 18.62 15.65 -12.96
N ALA A 518 17.52 16.39 -12.76
CA ALA A 518 17.51 17.84 -12.90
C ALA A 518 18.40 18.53 -11.85
N ALA A 519 18.38 18.08 -10.61
CA ALA A 519 19.27 18.60 -9.56
C ALA A 519 20.75 18.36 -9.91
N THR A 520 21.08 17.18 -10.43
CA THR A 520 22.44 16.85 -10.87
C THR A 520 22.87 17.72 -12.04
N ARG A 521 21.99 17.95 -13.02
CA ARG A 521 22.25 18.91 -14.12
C ARG A 521 22.46 20.34 -13.62
N SER A 522 21.70 20.78 -12.62
CA SER A 522 21.91 22.10 -11.99
C SER A 522 23.31 22.21 -11.40
N LEU A 523 23.77 21.20 -10.66
CA LEU A 523 25.14 21.16 -10.10
C LEU A 523 26.21 21.25 -11.20
N GLN A 524 26.08 20.46 -12.27
CA GLN A 524 27.02 20.46 -13.39
C GLN A 524 27.10 21.83 -14.08
N GLN A 525 26.04 22.63 -14.01
CA GLN A 525 25.97 23.99 -14.55
C GLN A 525 26.35 25.08 -13.52
N GLY A 526 26.98 24.70 -12.40
CA GLY A 526 27.39 25.65 -11.35
C GLY A 526 26.24 26.10 -10.43
N GLY A 527 25.20 25.29 -10.31
CA GLY A 527 24.05 25.54 -9.43
C GLY A 527 23.01 26.49 -9.99
N VAL A 528 22.97 26.65 -11.32
CA VAL A 528 21.95 27.46 -12.02
C VAL A 528 20.56 26.90 -11.75
N GLN A 529 19.60 27.78 -11.51
CA GLN A 529 18.19 27.41 -11.42
C GLN A 529 17.68 26.99 -12.81
N LEU A 530 17.22 25.75 -12.91
CA LEU A 530 16.65 25.17 -14.12
C LEU A 530 15.13 25.31 -14.10
N GLN A 531 14.55 25.63 -15.26
CA GLN A 531 13.10 25.50 -15.50
C GLN A 531 12.81 24.05 -15.89
N VAL A 532 11.80 23.44 -15.27
CA VAL A 532 11.39 22.05 -15.46
C VAL A 532 9.87 21.92 -15.48
N ASP A 533 9.35 20.77 -15.90
CA ASP A 533 7.93 20.44 -15.79
C ASP A 533 7.75 18.98 -15.35
N ILE A 534 7.87 18.74 -14.04
CA ILE A 534 7.95 17.40 -13.43
C ILE A 534 6.73 17.06 -12.58
#